data_AF-A0A6N8JQG7-F1
#
_entry.id   AF-A0A6N8JQG7-F1
#
_cell.length_a   1.000
_cell.length_b   1.000
_cell.length_c   1.000
_cell.angle_alpha   90.00
_cell.angle_beta   90.00
_cell.angle_gamma   90.00
#
_symmetry.space_group_name_H-M   'P 1'
#
loop_
_entity.id
_entity.type
_entity.pdbx_description
1 polymer ?
#
loop_
_entity_poly.entity_id
_entity_poly.type
_entity_poly.pdbx_seq_one_letter_code
_entity_poly.pdbx_strand_id
1 'polypeptide(L)'
;MPSPKKSGAKVGAIAAAVVVVVVLVAGFATNWFGLAGVQPKEAVDVPAASQSADDANGDVAGATSAGDQDGESPEGAAPAATVKSAVEAYTWDELSRISDEIGAAGDEAAAIEVAKKYNLVTADGKLDGTQVKLVTLTNNMTVPVQIVGFAHDDKTAGGKAGITFMFGECIGEMPMNAETTNAGGWEASQMRAYLNGDGMALLPEDLKKVVAPVDKLTNNVGETQDVSAATTTSDSLWLFSAAELCGSIDWYSDPSYNAVLNAEGFEYQLFRDMAVDSSNANDILVKNYQNSPLGWWERSPHPNGSGIFLHVSSDGHPSGGDYASGSIGVVPGFCL
;
A
#
# COMPACT_ATOMS: atom_id res chain seq x y z
N MET A 1 46.74 55.94 44.84
CA MET A 1 45.49 55.64 44.09
C MET A 1 45.87 54.98 42.77
N PRO A 2 45.14 53.96 42.30
CA PRO A 2 45.10 52.59 42.78
C PRO A 2 45.89 51.62 41.86
N SER A 3 46.38 50.53 42.44
CA SER A 3 46.57 49.28 41.71
C SER A 3 45.27 48.47 41.77
N PRO A 4 44.95 47.71 40.72
CA PRO A 4 44.28 46.43 40.92
C PRO A 4 45.06 45.29 40.25
N LYS A 5 45.37 44.27 41.05
CA LYS A 5 45.61 42.90 40.59
C LYS A 5 44.30 42.36 40.01
N LYS A 6 44.36 41.73 38.84
CA LYS A 6 43.40 40.70 38.44
C LYS A 6 44.12 39.43 38.04
N SER A 7 43.62 38.36 38.64
CA SER A 7 44.02 36.97 38.58
C SER A 7 43.72 36.34 37.23
N GLY A 8 44.37 35.21 36.97
CA GLY A 8 44.34 34.48 35.72
C GLY A 8 42.98 33.88 35.35
N ALA A 9 42.88 33.58 34.06
CA ALA A 9 42.10 32.48 33.53
C ALA A 9 42.91 31.86 32.39
N LYS A 10 43.27 30.58 32.54
CA LYS A 10 43.88 29.79 31.47
C LYS A 10 42.80 29.53 30.42
N VAL A 11 43.01 30.01 29.20
CA VAL A 11 42.20 29.64 28.03
C VAL A 11 42.61 28.22 27.65
N GLY A 12 41.79 27.24 28.03
CA GLY A 12 41.85 25.90 27.48
C GLY A 12 41.23 25.92 26.08
N ALA A 13 42.05 25.74 25.06
CA ALA A 13 41.59 25.53 23.70
C ALA A 13 40.92 24.14 23.62
N ILE A 14 39.60 24.08 23.61
CA ILE A 14 38.85 22.90 23.19
C ILE A 14 38.66 23.07 21.69
N ALA A 15 39.40 22.27 20.91
CA ALA A 15 39.20 22.15 19.47
C ALA A 15 37.82 21.50 19.23
N ALA A 16 36.83 22.30 18.86
CA ALA A 16 35.59 21.81 18.31
C ALA A 16 35.86 21.34 16.87
N ALA A 17 36.05 20.04 16.69
CA ALA A 17 36.03 19.41 15.38
C ALA A 17 34.59 19.43 14.86
N VAL A 18 34.25 20.46 14.08
CA VAL A 18 33.02 20.49 13.29
C VAL A 18 33.22 19.52 12.12
N VAL A 19 32.70 18.29 12.27
CA VAL A 19 32.52 17.38 11.13
C VAL A 19 31.29 17.88 10.38
N VAL A 20 31.53 18.65 9.32
CA VAL A 20 30.50 18.95 8.32
C VAL A 20 30.27 17.66 7.55
N VAL A 21 29.24 16.90 7.93
CA VAL A 21 28.68 15.86 7.06
C VAL A 21 27.94 16.59 5.95
N VAL A 22 28.60 16.72 4.80
CA VAL A 22 27.92 17.07 3.55
C VAL A 22 27.09 15.84 3.17
N VAL A 23 25.82 15.84 3.55
CA VAL A 23 24.85 14.94 2.94
C VAL A 23 24.68 15.41 1.50
N LEU A 24 25.32 14.69 0.58
CA LEU A 24 25.00 14.79 -0.83
C LEU A 24 23.56 14.30 -0.98
N VAL A 25 22.63 15.26 -1.10
CA VAL A 25 21.29 15.01 -1.61
C VAL A 25 21.48 14.58 -3.07
N ALA A 26 21.61 13.28 -3.29
CA ALA A 26 21.46 12.70 -4.60
C ALA A 26 19.98 12.90 -4.99
N GLY A 27 19.73 13.89 -5.84
CA GLY A 27 18.41 14.18 -6.36
C GLY A 27 17.84 12.98 -7.09
N PHE A 28 16.80 12.36 -6.53
CA PHE A 28 15.99 11.34 -7.18
C PHE A 28 14.79 11.93 -7.94
N ALA A 29 14.82 13.23 -8.27
CA ALA A 29 13.64 13.96 -8.74
C ALA A 29 13.48 14.14 -10.26
N THR A 30 14.14 13.35 -11.13
CA THR A 30 13.94 13.52 -12.60
C THR A 30 13.59 12.27 -13.40
N ASN A 31 13.61 11.07 -12.81
CA ASN A 31 13.47 9.83 -13.59
C ASN A 31 12.22 9.00 -13.29
N TRP A 32 11.39 9.38 -12.32
CA TRP A 32 10.24 8.57 -11.91
C TRP A 32 9.13 8.46 -12.96
N PHE A 33 8.82 9.54 -13.70
CA PHE A 33 7.78 9.50 -14.74
C PHE A 33 8.30 9.19 -16.15
N GLY A 34 9.58 8.80 -16.31
CA GLY A 34 10.12 8.41 -17.60
C GLY A 34 10.09 9.47 -18.72
N LEU A 35 9.77 10.74 -18.44
CA LEU A 35 9.69 11.79 -19.44
C LEU A 35 11.04 12.51 -19.60
N ALA A 36 11.99 11.83 -20.24
CA ALA A 36 13.13 12.47 -20.89
C ALA A 36 13.20 12.04 -22.36
N GLY A 37 12.67 12.90 -23.24
CA GLY A 37 13.06 12.95 -24.66
C GLY A 37 12.47 11.90 -25.60
N VAL A 38 11.22 12.11 -26.04
CA VAL A 38 10.75 11.58 -27.33
C VAL A 38 10.47 12.77 -28.25
N GLN A 39 11.44 13.11 -29.10
CA GLN A 39 11.17 13.85 -30.33
C GLN A 39 10.28 12.97 -31.22
N PRO A 40 9.26 13.52 -31.91
CA PRO A 40 8.35 12.72 -32.72
C PRO A 40 9.12 12.08 -33.88
N LYS A 41 9.17 10.75 -33.91
CA LYS A 41 9.66 9.99 -35.06
C LYS A 41 8.53 9.89 -36.07
N GLU A 42 8.84 10.31 -37.30
CA GLU A 42 7.94 10.34 -38.44
C GLU A 42 7.14 9.04 -38.63
N ALA A 43 5.88 9.24 -39.03
CA ALA A 43 4.93 8.19 -39.36
C ALA A 43 5.45 7.29 -40.48
N VAL A 44 5.32 5.97 -40.28
CA VAL A 44 5.49 4.98 -41.34
C VAL A 44 4.12 4.38 -41.61
N ASP A 45 3.68 4.52 -42.87
CA ASP A 45 2.42 4.01 -43.41
C ASP A 45 2.24 2.50 -43.19
N VAL A 46 1.04 2.10 -42.74
CA VAL A 46 0.56 0.72 -42.74
C VAL A 46 -0.43 0.57 -43.90
N PRO A 47 -0.20 -0.30 -44.89
CA PRO A 47 -1.25 -0.64 -45.85
C PRO A 47 -2.17 -1.73 -45.30
N ALA A 48 -3.40 -1.66 -45.80
CA ALA A 48 -4.61 -2.29 -45.33
C ALA A 48 -4.69 -3.82 -45.41
N ALA A 49 -5.62 -4.35 -44.62
CA ALA A 49 -6.12 -5.71 -44.64
C ALA A 49 -6.67 -6.13 -46.02
N SER A 50 -6.59 -7.44 -46.30
CA SER A 50 -7.51 -8.10 -47.22
C SER A 50 -8.02 -9.40 -46.63
N GLN A 51 -9.34 -9.55 -46.73
CA GLN A 51 -10.13 -10.73 -46.41
C GLN A 51 -9.85 -11.86 -47.41
N SER A 52 -10.03 -13.10 -46.99
CA SER A 52 -10.68 -14.13 -47.82
C SER A 52 -11.28 -15.21 -46.92
N ALA A 53 -12.54 -15.50 -47.19
CA ALA A 53 -13.35 -16.57 -46.64
C ALA A 53 -13.24 -17.84 -47.52
N ASP A 54 -14.06 -18.82 -47.16
CA ASP A 54 -14.38 -20.10 -47.81
C ASP A 54 -13.51 -21.29 -47.37
N ASP A 55 -14.03 -22.49 -47.13
CA ASP A 55 -15.35 -22.97 -46.71
C ASP A 55 -15.19 -24.50 -46.49
N ALA A 56 -16.13 -25.08 -45.75
CA ALA A 56 -16.66 -26.44 -45.90
C ALA A 56 -15.84 -27.71 -45.50
N ASN A 57 -16.29 -28.26 -44.36
CA ASN A 57 -17.01 -29.55 -44.23
C ASN A 57 -16.24 -30.89 -44.21
N GLY A 58 -16.53 -31.69 -43.17
CA GLY A 58 -16.10 -33.09 -43.03
C GLY A 58 -16.58 -33.73 -41.72
N ASP A 59 -17.66 -34.50 -41.83
CA ASP A 59 -18.45 -35.18 -40.80
C ASP A 59 -17.73 -36.24 -39.92
N VAL A 60 -18.26 -36.36 -38.68
CA VAL A 60 -18.68 -37.56 -37.92
C VAL A 60 -17.75 -38.78 -37.80
N ALA A 61 -17.42 -39.14 -36.55
CA ALA A 61 -17.77 -40.43 -35.93
C ALA A 61 -17.27 -40.52 -34.48
N GLY A 62 -18.15 -40.98 -33.58
CA GLY A 62 -17.87 -41.14 -32.16
C GLY A 62 -17.07 -42.39 -31.82
N ALA A 63 -16.54 -42.41 -30.60
CA ALA A 63 -16.26 -43.62 -29.86
C ALA A 63 -16.27 -43.30 -28.36
N THR A 64 -17.25 -43.89 -27.67
CA THR A 64 -17.26 -44.11 -26.23
C THR A 64 -16.14 -45.08 -25.85
N SER A 65 -15.45 -44.84 -24.73
CA SER A 65 -14.99 -45.95 -23.89
C SER A 65 -14.84 -45.49 -22.43
N ALA A 66 -15.33 -46.34 -21.54
CA ALA A 66 -15.29 -46.25 -20.10
C ALA A 66 -14.13 -47.09 -19.54
N GLY A 67 -13.75 -46.80 -18.28
CA GLY A 67 -12.78 -47.55 -17.45
C GLY A 67 -11.43 -46.83 -17.35
N ASP A 68 -10.80 -46.61 -16.20
CA ASP A 68 -11.04 -47.07 -14.84
C ASP A 68 -10.48 -46.06 -13.84
N GLN A 69 -10.98 -46.15 -12.61
CA GLN A 69 -10.50 -45.45 -11.42
C GLN A 69 -9.06 -45.84 -11.10
N ASP A 70 -8.23 -44.85 -10.82
CA ASP A 70 -7.20 -44.97 -9.79
C ASP A 70 -7.20 -43.68 -8.96
N GLY A 71 -7.44 -43.84 -7.67
CA GLY A 71 -7.50 -42.77 -6.70
C GLY A 71 -6.09 -42.30 -6.36
N GLU A 72 -5.70 -41.16 -6.90
CA GLU A 72 -4.60 -40.38 -6.36
C GLU A 72 -5.13 -39.65 -5.10
N SER A 73 -4.79 -40.16 -3.93
CA SER A 73 -4.77 -39.33 -2.70
C SER A 73 -3.88 -38.12 -2.97
N PRO A 74 -4.26 -36.89 -2.57
CA PRO A 74 -3.32 -35.77 -2.61
C PRO A 74 -2.27 -36.00 -1.53
N GLU A 75 -1.15 -36.58 -1.94
CA GLU A 75 0.05 -36.75 -1.14
C GLU A 75 0.75 -35.39 -1.06
N GLY A 76 0.81 -34.84 0.17
CA GLY A 76 1.68 -33.72 0.50
C GLY A 76 1.00 -32.39 0.80
N ALA A 77 0.01 -32.34 1.70
CA ALA A 77 -0.26 -31.10 2.42
C ALA A 77 1.05 -30.67 3.11
N ALA A 78 1.57 -29.48 2.75
CA ALA A 78 2.75 -28.93 3.39
C ALA A 78 2.54 -28.93 4.92
N PRO A 79 3.56 -29.27 5.72
CA PRO A 79 3.41 -29.30 7.17
C PRO A 79 2.92 -27.95 7.68
N ALA A 80 1.96 -27.97 8.61
CA ALA A 80 1.44 -26.79 9.28
C ALA A 80 2.63 -25.96 9.83
N ALA A 81 2.57 -24.64 9.67
CA ALA A 81 3.66 -23.77 10.10
C ALA A 81 3.86 -23.89 11.63
N THR A 82 5.11 -24.09 12.05
CA THR A 82 5.45 -24.09 13.48
C THR A 82 5.17 -22.71 14.06
N VAL A 83 4.46 -22.66 15.20
CA VAL A 83 4.14 -21.39 15.89
C VAL A 83 5.41 -20.69 16.34
N LYS A 84 5.51 -19.39 16.07
CA LYS A 84 6.66 -18.54 16.43
C LYS A 84 6.23 -17.44 17.40
N SER A 85 7.21 -16.81 18.03
CA SER A 85 6.95 -15.84 19.09
C SER A 85 6.41 -14.49 18.59
N ALA A 86 6.63 -14.14 17.32
CA ALA A 86 6.23 -12.86 16.73
C ALA A 86 6.23 -12.95 15.19
N VAL A 87 5.58 -11.98 14.53
CA VAL A 87 5.51 -11.84 13.06
C VAL A 87 6.91 -11.86 12.42
N GLU A 88 7.85 -11.10 12.98
CA GLU A 88 9.25 -11.03 12.51
C GLU A 88 9.91 -12.40 12.33
N ALA A 89 9.62 -13.36 13.21
CA ALA A 89 10.26 -14.67 13.19
C ALA A 89 9.79 -15.54 12.03
N TYR A 90 8.64 -15.25 11.42
CA TYR A 90 8.12 -15.98 10.26
C TYR A 90 8.82 -15.58 8.97
N THR A 91 9.02 -16.53 8.07
CA THR A 91 9.37 -16.25 6.68
C THR A 91 8.13 -15.79 5.92
N TRP A 92 8.32 -15.14 4.78
CA TRP A 92 7.21 -14.75 3.91
C TRP A 92 6.41 -15.95 3.39
N ASP A 93 7.06 -17.07 3.07
CA ASP A 93 6.39 -18.32 2.68
C ASP A 93 5.56 -18.95 3.82
N GLU A 94 5.97 -18.77 5.08
CA GLU A 94 5.16 -19.22 6.21
C GLU A 94 3.96 -18.28 6.44
N LEU A 95 4.18 -16.96 6.39
CA LEU A 95 3.09 -15.98 6.51
C LEU A 95 2.08 -16.14 5.38
N SER A 96 2.50 -16.43 4.16
CA SER A 96 1.61 -16.70 3.03
C SER A 96 0.73 -17.93 3.26
N ARG A 97 1.31 -19.05 3.74
CA ARG A 97 0.52 -20.24 4.10
C ARG A 97 -0.44 -20.01 5.27
N ILE A 98 -0.01 -19.22 6.26
CA ILE A 98 -0.89 -18.81 7.36
C ILE A 98 -2.00 -17.90 6.84
N SER A 99 -1.69 -17.03 5.87
CA SER A 99 -2.67 -16.18 5.19
C SER A 99 -3.73 -17.02 4.48
N ASP A 100 -3.35 -18.08 3.78
CA ASP A 100 -4.33 -18.99 3.16
C ASP A 100 -5.26 -19.64 4.19
N GLU A 101 -4.75 -20.04 5.37
CA GLU A 101 -5.58 -20.59 6.45
C GLU A 101 -6.54 -19.53 7.04
N ILE A 102 -6.05 -18.31 7.24
CA ILE A 102 -6.85 -17.19 7.74
C ILE A 102 -7.92 -16.79 6.72
N GLY A 103 -7.56 -16.69 5.44
CA GLY A 103 -8.47 -16.33 4.34
C GLY A 103 -9.52 -17.40 4.04
N ALA A 104 -9.30 -18.64 4.48
CA ALA A 104 -10.28 -19.72 4.42
C ALA A 104 -11.30 -19.69 5.58
N ALA A 105 -11.12 -18.79 6.57
CA ALA A 105 -12.09 -18.61 7.65
C ALA A 105 -13.41 -18.04 7.12
N GLY A 106 -14.52 -18.35 7.82
CA GLY A 106 -15.87 -17.96 7.37
C GLY A 106 -16.19 -16.47 7.54
N ASP A 107 -15.52 -15.80 8.48
CA ASP A 107 -15.69 -14.38 8.80
C ASP A 107 -14.44 -13.83 9.53
N GLU A 108 -14.41 -12.51 9.76
CA GLU A 108 -13.31 -11.82 10.44
C GLU A 108 -13.06 -12.36 11.86
N ALA A 109 -14.10 -12.70 12.61
CA ALA A 109 -13.94 -13.24 13.97
C ALA A 109 -13.25 -14.61 13.95
N ALA A 110 -13.63 -15.49 13.03
CA ALA A 110 -12.97 -16.77 12.82
C ALA A 110 -11.53 -16.59 12.32
N ALA A 111 -11.28 -15.62 11.44
CA ALA A 111 -9.96 -15.25 10.96
C ALA A 111 -9.03 -14.83 12.12
N ILE A 112 -9.53 -14.00 13.05
CA ILE A 112 -8.80 -13.60 14.27
C ILE A 112 -8.48 -14.81 15.15
N GLU A 113 -9.41 -15.76 15.32
CA GLU A 113 -9.15 -16.98 16.10
C GLU A 113 -8.07 -17.87 15.46
N VAL A 114 -7.97 -17.88 14.13
CA VAL A 114 -6.83 -18.52 13.44
C VAL A 114 -5.54 -17.74 13.70
N ALA A 115 -5.54 -16.41 13.51
CA ALA A 115 -4.38 -15.56 13.72
C ALA A 115 -3.78 -15.66 15.14
N LYS A 116 -4.64 -15.83 16.17
CA LYS A 116 -4.22 -16.07 17.57
C LYS A 116 -3.35 -17.31 17.72
N LYS A 117 -3.62 -18.40 16.99
CA LYS A 117 -2.82 -19.63 17.05
C LYS A 117 -1.37 -19.42 16.61
N TYR A 118 -1.14 -18.40 15.78
CA TYR A 118 0.16 -18.06 15.19
C TYR A 118 0.81 -16.82 15.84
N ASN A 119 0.26 -16.29 16.93
CA ASN A 119 0.75 -15.07 17.59
C ASN A 119 0.86 -13.86 16.63
N LEU A 120 -0.06 -13.78 15.65
CA LEU A 120 -0.12 -12.66 14.69
C LEU A 120 -1.00 -11.50 15.18
N VAL A 121 -1.62 -11.65 16.35
CA VAL A 121 -2.55 -10.72 16.98
C VAL A 121 -2.40 -10.88 18.50
N THR A 122 -2.80 -9.91 19.31
CA THR A 122 -2.74 -10.02 20.77
C THR A 122 -3.60 -11.18 21.28
N ALA A 123 -3.39 -11.59 22.54
CA ALA A 123 -4.15 -12.69 23.15
C ALA A 123 -5.67 -12.42 23.20
N ASP A 124 -6.09 -11.16 23.31
CA ASP A 124 -7.49 -10.74 23.24
C ASP A 124 -8.00 -10.55 21.80
N GLY A 125 -7.13 -10.68 20.79
CA GLY A 125 -7.50 -10.63 19.38
C GLY A 125 -7.49 -9.23 18.79
N LYS A 126 -6.69 -8.31 19.35
CA LYS A 126 -6.51 -6.94 18.87
C LYS A 126 -5.20 -6.72 18.13
N LEU A 127 -5.19 -5.71 17.27
CA LEU A 127 -3.97 -5.17 16.67
C LEU A 127 -3.62 -3.85 17.35
N ASP A 128 -2.39 -3.74 17.87
CA ASP A 128 -2.00 -2.66 18.79
C ASP A 128 -0.79 -1.85 18.33
N GLY A 129 -0.31 -2.06 17.10
CA GLY A 129 0.95 -1.47 16.65
C GLY A 129 2.10 -2.46 16.52
N THR A 130 2.06 -3.57 17.25
CA THR A 130 3.29 -4.33 17.55
C THR A 130 3.52 -5.55 16.65
N GLN A 131 2.54 -5.91 15.82
CA GLN A 131 2.60 -7.03 14.88
C GLN A 131 3.41 -6.67 13.63
N VAL A 132 4.71 -6.50 13.83
CA VAL A 132 5.64 -5.91 12.86
C VAL A 132 6.67 -6.93 12.36
N LYS A 133 7.04 -6.80 11.09
CA LYS A 133 8.20 -7.44 10.47
C LYS A 133 9.04 -6.41 9.73
N LEU A 134 10.36 -6.54 9.73
CA LEU A 134 11.25 -5.68 8.96
C LEU A 134 11.40 -6.19 7.52
N VAL A 135 11.37 -5.25 6.58
CA VAL A 135 11.64 -5.49 5.16
C VAL A 135 12.80 -4.60 4.73
N THR A 136 13.86 -5.22 4.20
CA THR A 136 14.90 -4.49 3.48
C THR A 136 14.55 -4.45 2.00
N LEU A 137 14.23 -3.26 1.51
CA LEU A 137 13.96 -2.98 0.11
C LEU A 137 15.24 -3.06 -0.73
N THR A 138 15.11 -3.23 -2.04
CA THR A 138 16.26 -3.35 -2.96
C THR A 138 17.12 -2.07 -3.03
N ASN A 139 16.60 -0.93 -2.59
CA ASN A 139 17.35 0.32 -2.42
C ASN A 139 18.12 0.41 -1.08
N ASN A 140 18.20 -0.69 -0.31
CA ASN A 140 18.81 -0.81 1.01
C ASN A 140 18.10 -0.08 2.15
N MET A 141 16.93 0.50 1.91
CA MET A 141 16.08 1.01 2.98
C MET A 141 15.48 -0.16 3.75
N THR A 142 15.58 -0.15 5.08
CA THR A 142 14.89 -1.12 5.93
C THR A 142 13.73 -0.43 6.62
N VAL A 143 12.53 -0.93 6.40
CA VAL A 143 11.27 -0.37 6.90
C VAL A 143 10.48 -1.44 7.64
N PRO A 144 9.78 -1.09 8.73
CA PRO A 144 8.79 -1.99 9.31
C PRO A 144 7.59 -2.11 8.37
N VAL A 145 6.99 -3.30 8.32
CA VAL A 145 5.65 -3.54 7.80
C VAL A 145 4.81 -4.13 8.93
N GLN A 146 3.58 -3.67 9.04
CA GLN A 146 2.69 -3.95 10.15
C GLN A 146 1.42 -4.62 9.65
N ILE A 147 0.94 -5.64 10.36
CA ILE A 147 -0.38 -6.23 10.11
C ILE A 147 -1.47 -5.21 10.47
N VAL A 148 -2.38 -4.93 9.54
CA VAL A 148 -3.51 -4.00 9.75
C VAL A 148 -4.87 -4.69 9.79
N GLY A 149 -4.99 -5.92 9.26
CA GLY A 149 -6.24 -6.66 9.30
C GLY A 149 -6.12 -8.10 8.81
N PHE A 150 -7.19 -8.85 9.02
CA PHE A 150 -7.32 -10.24 8.63
C PHE A 150 -8.59 -10.46 7.81
N ALA A 151 -8.51 -11.27 6.76
CA ALA A 151 -9.64 -11.62 5.89
C ALA A 151 -10.47 -10.40 5.41
N HIS A 152 -9.83 -9.24 5.28
CA HIS A 152 -10.49 -7.96 4.98
C HIS A 152 -10.73 -7.84 3.47
N ASP A 153 -9.64 -7.94 2.72
CA ASP A 153 -9.62 -7.73 1.28
C ASP A 153 -9.96 -9.00 0.48
N ASP A 154 -10.65 -8.83 -0.64
CA ASP A 154 -10.88 -9.90 -1.61
C ASP A 154 -9.71 -9.98 -2.58
N LYS A 155 -9.14 -11.18 -2.76
CA LYS A 155 -8.14 -11.45 -3.80
C LYS A 155 -8.80 -11.31 -5.15
N THR A 156 -8.11 -10.71 -6.12
CA THR A 156 -8.60 -10.61 -7.50
C THR A 156 -8.84 -11.99 -8.13
N ALA A 157 -8.06 -13.00 -7.72
CA ALA A 157 -8.25 -14.38 -8.16
C ALA A 157 -9.43 -15.12 -7.48
N GLY A 158 -10.11 -14.45 -6.54
CA GLY A 158 -11.20 -14.99 -5.73
C GLY A 158 -10.77 -15.41 -4.32
N GLY A 159 -11.72 -15.32 -3.38
CA GLY A 159 -11.50 -15.61 -1.96
C GLY A 159 -10.87 -14.44 -1.19
N LYS A 160 -10.66 -14.59 0.12
CA LYS A 160 -10.07 -13.55 0.97
C LYS A 160 -8.54 -13.61 0.98
N ALA A 161 -7.90 -12.44 1.02
CA ALA A 161 -6.53 -12.32 1.49
C ALA A 161 -6.53 -12.44 3.01
N GLY A 162 -5.74 -13.36 3.55
CA GLY A 162 -5.80 -13.66 4.97
C GLY A 162 -5.16 -12.59 5.84
N ILE A 163 -4.09 -11.94 5.38
CA ILE A 163 -3.32 -10.95 6.13
C ILE A 163 -3.08 -9.73 5.24
N THR A 164 -3.49 -8.56 5.73
CA THR A 164 -3.18 -7.26 5.11
C THR A 164 -2.06 -6.59 5.90
N PHE A 165 -1.06 -6.06 5.20
CA PHE A 165 0.04 -5.28 5.75
C PHE A 165 -0.01 -3.83 5.29
N MET A 166 0.53 -2.94 6.13
CA MET A 166 0.86 -1.55 5.82
C MET A 166 2.34 -1.32 6.07
N PHE A 167 3.00 -0.52 5.22
CA PHE A 167 4.34 -0.02 5.53
C PHE A 167 4.29 0.93 6.74
N GLY A 168 5.11 0.68 7.75
CA GLY A 168 5.12 1.48 8.98
C GLY A 168 5.88 2.80 8.84
N GLU A 169 6.54 3.05 7.71
CA GLU A 169 7.28 4.27 7.38
C GLU A 169 7.15 4.58 5.87
N CYS A 170 7.40 5.83 5.47
CA CYS A 170 7.36 6.20 4.06
C CYS A 170 8.51 5.53 3.29
N ILE A 171 8.21 4.88 2.18
CA ILE A 171 9.22 4.25 1.31
C ILE A 171 9.83 5.20 0.28
N GLY A 172 9.22 6.39 0.15
CA GLY A 172 9.59 7.45 -0.78
C GLY A 172 8.75 8.70 -0.51
N GLU A 173 9.08 9.77 -1.22
CA GLU A 173 8.34 11.04 -1.21
C GLU A 173 8.22 11.52 -2.65
N MET A 174 6.98 11.72 -3.12
CA MET A 174 6.71 12.13 -4.51
C MET A 174 5.26 12.49 -4.79
N PRO A 175 4.98 13.10 -5.95
CA PRO A 175 3.63 13.36 -6.40
C PRO A 175 2.79 12.12 -6.70
N MET A 176 1.48 12.27 -6.48
CA MET A 176 0.45 11.36 -6.97
C MET A 176 0.45 11.34 -8.51
N ASN A 177 0.51 12.53 -9.12
CA ASN A 177 0.57 12.78 -10.57
C ASN A 177 1.52 13.94 -10.89
N ALA A 178 2.21 13.90 -12.01
CA ALA A 178 3.10 14.97 -12.48
C ALA A 178 2.38 16.32 -12.63
N GLU A 179 1.13 16.30 -13.08
CA GLU A 179 0.28 17.47 -13.23
C GLU A 179 -0.71 17.57 -12.05
N THR A 180 -1.16 18.79 -11.74
CA THR A 180 -2.20 19.05 -10.74
C THR A 180 -3.57 18.61 -11.24
N THR A 181 -3.80 17.31 -11.34
CA THR A 181 -5.05 16.70 -11.78
C THR A 181 -5.36 15.46 -10.95
N ASN A 182 -6.65 15.27 -10.67
CA ASN A 182 -7.22 14.04 -10.12
C ASN A 182 -8.24 13.41 -11.07
N ALA A 183 -8.31 13.88 -12.32
CA ALA A 183 -9.18 13.30 -13.34
C ALA A 183 -8.79 11.83 -13.60
N GLY A 184 -9.79 10.94 -13.55
CA GLY A 184 -9.59 9.49 -13.61
C GLY A 184 -9.22 8.85 -12.26
N GLY A 185 -9.18 9.64 -11.18
CA GLY A 185 -9.01 9.19 -9.81
C GLY A 185 -7.79 8.29 -9.56
N TRP A 186 -7.94 7.30 -8.69
CA TRP A 186 -6.86 6.36 -8.35
C TRP A 186 -6.43 5.50 -9.53
N GLU A 187 -7.40 4.95 -10.29
CA GLU A 187 -7.14 4.05 -11.42
C GLU A 187 -6.19 4.66 -12.47
N ALA A 188 -6.41 5.94 -12.81
CA ALA A 188 -5.59 6.67 -13.77
C ALA A 188 -4.35 7.32 -13.16
N SER A 189 -4.16 7.24 -11.84
CA SER A 189 -3.05 7.90 -11.17
C SER A 189 -1.71 7.26 -11.55
N GLN A 190 -0.70 8.11 -11.68
CA GLN A 190 0.65 7.64 -11.97
C GLN A 190 1.29 6.97 -10.75
N MET A 191 0.88 7.33 -9.53
CA MET A 191 1.25 6.63 -8.30
C MET A 191 0.81 5.16 -8.32
N ARG A 192 -0.43 4.88 -8.74
CA ARG A 192 -0.90 3.49 -8.86
C ARG A 192 -0.06 2.69 -9.85
N ALA A 193 0.23 3.29 -11.01
CA ALA A 193 1.08 2.68 -12.03
C ALA A 193 2.49 2.40 -11.49
N TYR A 194 3.05 3.34 -10.73
CA TYR A 194 4.33 3.13 -10.04
C TYR A 194 4.26 1.96 -9.07
N LEU A 195 3.30 1.97 -8.13
CA LEU A 195 3.24 0.99 -7.04
C LEU A 195 3.18 -0.43 -7.60
N ASN A 196 2.42 -0.64 -8.67
CA ASN A 196 2.27 -1.94 -9.33
C ASN A 196 3.37 -2.25 -10.37
N GLY A 197 4.31 -1.34 -10.59
CA GLY A 197 5.50 -1.51 -11.43
C GLY A 197 6.78 -1.47 -10.59
N ASP A 198 7.43 -0.30 -10.57
CA ASP A 198 8.70 -0.09 -9.89
C ASP A 198 8.58 -0.24 -8.36
N GLY A 199 7.43 0.07 -7.76
CA GLY A 199 7.17 -0.16 -6.33
C GLY A 199 7.24 -1.64 -5.97
N MET A 200 6.58 -2.51 -6.74
CA MET A 200 6.71 -3.97 -6.61
C MET A 200 8.14 -4.47 -6.87
N ALA A 201 8.94 -3.76 -7.68
CA ALA A 201 10.35 -4.08 -7.90
C ALA A 201 11.27 -3.68 -6.72
N LEU A 202 10.78 -2.85 -5.77
CA LEU A 202 11.52 -2.54 -4.55
C LEU A 202 11.44 -3.65 -3.49
N LEU A 203 10.44 -4.51 -3.55
CA LEU A 203 10.27 -5.59 -2.58
C LEU A 203 11.37 -6.66 -2.74
N PRO A 204 11.85 -7.27 -1.64
CA PRO A 204 12.74 -8.42 -1.74
C PRO A 204 12.02 -9.60 -2.40
N GLU A 205 12.79 -10.45 -3.09
CA GLU A 205 12.27 -11.51 -3.97
C GLU A 205 11.40 -12.56 -3.25
N ASP A 206 11.63 -12.80 -1.96
CA ASP A 206 10.83 -13.72 -1.16
C ASP A 206 9.45 -13.13 -0.84
N LEU A 207 9.38 -11.86 -0.43
CA LEU A 207 8.11 -11.15 -0.24
C LEU A 207 7.36 -10.99 -1.56
N LYS A 208 8.05 -10.52 -2.62
CA LYS A 208 7.43 -10.23 -3.92
C LYS A 208 6.67 -11.41 -4.52
N LYS A 209 7.13 -12.65 -4.27
CA LYS A 209 6.51 -13.88 -4.78
C LYS A 209 5.19 -14.23 -4.12
N VAL A 210 4.96 -13.76 -2.90
CA VAL A 210 3.79 -14.11 -2.10
C VAL A 210 2.76 -12.98 -1.99
N VAL A 211 3.07 -11.79 -2.50
CA VAL A 211 2.09 -10.70 -2.57
C VAL A 211 0.94 -11.10 -3.49
N ALA A 212 -0.28 -11.05 -2.96
CA ALA A 212 -1.51 -11.33 -3.67
C ALA A 212 -2.18 -10.02 -4.12
N PRO A 213 -2.49 -9.85 -5.42
CA PRO A 213 -3.34 -8.76 -5.88
C PRO A 213 -4.74 -8.85 -5.26
N VAL A 214 -5.26 -7.70 -4.83
CA VAL A 214 -6.60 -7.57 -4.24
C VAL A 214 -7.41 -6.51 -4.96
N ASP A 215 -8.73 -6.64 -4.81
CA ASP A 215 -9.70 -5.72 -5.39
C ASP A 215 -9.94 -4.54 -4.44
N LYS A 216 -9.69 -3.31 -4.91
CA LYS A 216 -9.87 -2.07 -4.15
C LYS A 216 -10.94 -1.21 -4.80
N LEU A 217 -12.00 -0.87 -4.06
CA LEU A 217 -12.93 0.18 -4.49
C LEU A 217 -12.31 1.54 -4.23
N THR A 218 -12.35 2.43 -5.21
CA THR A 218 -11.91 3.81 -5.08
C THR A 218 -12.66 4.69 -6.05
N ASN A 219 -12.84 5.96 -5.73
CA ASN A 219 -13.26 6.95 -6.71
C ASN A 219 -12.25 7.03 -7.86
N ASN A 220 -12.66 6.57 -9.05
CA ASN A 220 -11.85 6.56 -10.27
C ASN A 220 -12.28 7.64 -11.27
N VAL A 221 -12.95 8.70 -10.79
CA VAL A 221 -13.33 9.87 -11.60
C VAL A 221 -12.55 11.11 -11.17
N GLY A 222 -12.36 11.32 -9.86
CA GLY A 222 -11.75 12.54 -9.30
C GLY A 222 -12.78 13.39 -8.56
N GLU A 223 -12.94 14.65 -8.95
CA GLU A 223 -14.01 15.49 -8.39
C GLU A 223 -15.39 14.97 -8.84
N THR A 224 -16.23 14.54 -7.88
CA THR A 224 -17.54 13.95 -8.16
C THR A 224 -18.42 13.89 -6.90
N GLN A 225 -19.74 13.88 -7.11
CA GLN A 225 -20.77 13.59 -6.10
C GLN A 225 -21.43 12.23 -6.33
N ASP A 226 -21.07 11.54 -7.42
CA ASP A 226 -21.68 10.28 -7.81
C ASP A 226 -20.93 9.10 -7.18
N VAL A 227 -21.60 8.40 -6.27
CA VAL A 227 -21.07 7.21 -5.60
C VAL A 227 -20.71 6.09 -6.57
N SER A 228 -21.32 6.05 -7.76
CA SER A 228 -20.96 5.06 -8.79
C SER A 228 -19.57 5.26 -9.40
N ALA A 229 -18.91 6.39 -9.10
CA ALA A 229 -17.50 6.60 -9.42
C ALA A 229 -16.58 5.67 -8.62
N ALA A 230 -17.03 5.15 -7.48
CA ALA A 230 -16.31 4.13 -6.73
C ALA A 230 -16.34 2.80 -7.51
N THR A 231 -15.23 2.48 -8.17
CA THR A 231 -15.09 1.29 -9.01
C THR A 231 -13.83 0.52 -8.63
N THR A 232 -13.80 -0.76 -8.99
CA THR A 232 -12.77 -1.69 -8.54
C THR A 232 -11.51 -1.61 -9.40
N THR A 233 -10.36 -1.46 -8.75
CA THR A 233 -9.05 -1.76 -9.33
C THR A 233 -8.49 -3.05 -8.74
N SER A 234 -7.64 -3.75 -9.48
CA SER A 234 -6.84 -4.88 -8.98
C SER A 234 -5.41 -4.40 -8.73
N ASP A 235 -4.96 -4.44 -7.48
CA ASP A 235 -3.71 -3.84 -7.04
C ASP A 235 -2.90 -4.83 -6.17
N SER A 236 -1.60 -4.98 -6.47
CA SER A 236 -0.64 -5.72 -5.62
C SER A 236 -0.10 -4.83 -4.50
N LEU A 237 0.17 -3.56 -4.82
CA LEU A 237 0.46 -2.50 -3.86
C LEU A 237 -0.55 -1.37 -4.08
N TRP A 238 -1.10 -0.82 -3.00
CA TRP A 238 -2.03 0.31 -3.03
C TRP A 238 -1.75 1.30 -1.89
N LEU A 239 -2.35 2.48 -1.94
CA LEU A 239 -2.43 3.39 -0.79
C LEU A 239 -3.77 3.22 -0.10
N PHE A 240 -3.84 3.44 1.21
CA PHE A 240 -5.08 3.36 1.97
C PHE A 240 -6.06 4.47 1.56
N SER A 241 -7.37 4.20 1.63
CA SER A 241 -8.41 5.23 1.46
C SER A 241 -8.78 5.86 2.80
N ALA A 242 -9.37 7.05 2.77
CA ALA A 242 -9.89 7.72 3.96
C ALA A 242 -10.79 6.81 4.81
N ALA A 243 -11.74 6.11 4.16
CA ALA A 243 -12.71 5.24 4.83
C ALA A 243 -12.07 3.99 5.45
N GLU A 244 -10.98 3.50 4.87
CA GLU A 244 -10.21 2.38 5.43
C GLU A 244 -9.38 2.76 6.65
N LEU A 245 -8.99 4.03 6.77
CA LEU A 245 -8.28 4.54 7.93
C LEU A 245 -9.25 4.89 9.07
N CYS A 246 -10.35 5.57 8.77
CA CYS A 246 -11.17 6.24 9.79
C CYS A 246 -12.57 5.65 9.94
N GLY A 247 -12.94 4.71 9.09
CA GLY A 247 -14.30 4.21 9.01
C GLY A 247 -15.23 5.24 8.38
N SER A 248 -16.30 5.61 9.09
CA SER A 248 -17.32 6.51 8.55
C SER A 248 -16.82 7.96 8.45
N ILE A 249 -16.88 8.51 7.24
CA ILE A 249 -16.50 9.89 6.92
C ILE A 249 -17.74 10.79 6.91
N ASP A 250 -17.66 11.95 7.60
CA ASP A 250 -18.72 12.95 7.70
C ASP A 250 -18.21 14.40 7.57
N TRP A 251 -17.07 14.61 6.92
CA TRP A 251 -16.37 15.89 6.84
C TRP A 251 -17.13 17.00 6.09
N TYR A 252 -17.90 16.65 5.06
CA TYR A 252 -18.57 17.62 4.20
C TYR A 252 -20.02 17.84 4.63
N SER A 253 -20.46 19.10 4.60
CA SER A 253 -21.88 19.43 4.86
C SER A 253 -22.83 18.87 3.81
N ASP A 254 -22.35 18.69 2.57
CA ASP A 254 -23.08 17.97 1.54
C ASP A 254 -22.75 16.46 1.67
N PRO A 255 -23.75 15.63 2.05
CA PRO A 255 -23.53 14.21 2.30
C PRO A 255 -23.14 13.43 1.04
N SER A 256 -23.33 13.96 -0.18
CA SER A 256 -22.93 13.24 -1.39
C SER A 256 -21.42 13.03 -1.48
N TYR A 257 -20.63 14.02 -1.05
CA TYR A 257 -19.16 13.90 -1.04
C TYR A 257 -18.69 12.89 0.00
N ASN A 258 -19.32 12.88 1.18
CA ASN A 258 -19.07 11.86 2.19
C ASN A 258 -19.42 10.46 1.66
N ALA A 259 -20.52 10.33 0.91
CA ALA A 259 -20.95 9.04 0.35
C ALA A 259 -19.95 8.49 -0.68
N VAL A 260 -19.29 9.35 -1.47
CA VAL A 260 -18.22 8.92 -2.40
C VAL A 260 -17.04 8.33 -1.62
N LEU A 261 -16.55 9.01 -0.58
CA LEU A 261 -15.42 8.51 0.22
C LEU A 261 -15.77 7.23 1.00
N ASN A 262 -16.97 7.17 1.56
CA ASN A 262 -17.45 5.98 2.29
C ASN A 262 -17.70 4.76 1.39
N ALA A 263 -17.67 4.91 0.06
CA ALA A 263 -17.79 3.80 -0.87
C ALA A 263 -16.44 3.14 -1.23
N GLU A 264 -15.32 3.68 -0.76
CA GLU A 264 -13.96 3.20 -1.08
C GLU A 264 -13.49 2.04 -0.20
N GLY A 265 -14.27 1.66 0.81
CA GLY A 265 -13.94 0.57 1.73
C GLY A 265 -14.53 0.78 3.11
N PHE A 266 -14.00 0.06 4.08
CA PHE A 266 -14.35 0.19 5.50
C PHE A 266 -13.09 0.02 6.35
N GLU A 267 -13.14 0.49 7.60
CA GLU A 267 -11.96 0.54 8.46
C GLU A 267 -11.28 -0.83 8.66
N TYR A 268 -9.95 -0.84 8.57
CA TYR A 268 -9.14 -2.00 8.94
C TYR A 268 -9.13 -2.19 10.45
N GLN A 269 -8.95 -3.45 10.90
CA GLN A 269 -8.98 -3.82 12.31
C GLN A 269 -8.01 -2.98 13.16
N LEU A 270 -6.77 -2.77 12.72
CA LEU A 270 -5.80 -1.98 13.47
C LEU A 270 -6.32 -0.59 13.79
N PHE A 271 -6.86 0.11 12.79
CA PHE A 271 -7.31 1.48 13.00
C PHE A 271 -8.52 1.55 13.92
N ARG A 272 -9.42 0.57 13.81
CA ARG A 272 -10.53 0.38 14.74
C ARG A 272 -10.05 0.14 16.18
N ASP A 273 -9.09 -0.77 16.37
CA ASP A 273 -8.55 -1.13 17.68
C ASP A 273 -7.75 0.03 18.31
N MET A 274 -7.10 0.85 17.48
CA MET A 274 -6.35 2.04 17.88
C MET A 274 -7.21 3.31 17.97
N ALA A 275 -8.54 3.18 17.80
CA ALA A 275 -9.50 4.28 17.85
C ALA A 275 -9.11 5.46 16.95
N VAL A 276 -8.66 5.16 15.73
CA VAL A 276 -8.54 6.17 14.68
C VAL A 276 -9.93 6.68 14.36
N ASP A 277 -10.08 8.00 14.30
CA ASP A 277 -11.29 8.65 13.85
C ASP A 277 -10.96 9.71 12.79
N SER A 278 -11.99 10.15 12.09
CA SER A 278 -11.86 11.03 10.93
C SER A 278 -11.55 12.50 11.30
N SER A 279 -11.62 12.86 12.58
CA SER A 279 -11.62 14.24 13.08
C SER A 279 -10.43 14.59 13.97
N ASN A 280 -9.61 13.60 14.35
CA ASN A 280 -8.49 13.78 15.26
C ASN A 280 -7.22 13.14 14.72
N ALA A 281 -6.08 13.73 15.08
CA ALA A 281 -4.78 13.10 14.88
C ALA A 281 -4.64 11.83 15.71
N ASN A 282 -4.01 10.80 15.15
CA ASN A 282 -3.70 9.56 15.85
C ASN A 282 -2.24 9.13 15.59
N ASP A 283 -1.52 8.81 16.66
CA ASP A 283 -0.10 8.42 16.60
C ASP A 283 0.16 7.19 15.72
N ILE A 284 -0.81 6.27 15.58
CA ILE A 284 -0.65 5.10 14.70
C ILE A 284 -0.50 5.49 13.23
N LEU A 285 -1.00 6.67 12.85
CA LEU A 285 -0.96 7.21 11.49
C LEU A 285 0.27 8.09 11.23
N VAL A 286 1.05 8.43 12.26
CA VAL A 286 2.31 9.17 12.08
C VAL A 286 3.32 8.27 11.36
N LYS A 287 3.95 8.81 10.32
CA LYS A 287 4.95 8.13 9.49
C LYS A 287 6.11 9.08 9.27
N ASN A 288 7.31 8.51 9.20
CA ASN A 288 8.54 9.23 8.98
C ASN A 288 9.10 8.92 7.60
N TYR A 289 9.84 9.89 7.08
CA TYR A 289 10.77 9.71 5.99
C TYR A 289 12.12 10.30 6.41
N GLN A 290 13.19 9.52 6.29
CA GLN A 290 14.54 9.97 6.66
C GLN A 290 14.66 10.55 8.09
N ASN A 291 13.99 9.91 9.06
CA ASN A 291 13.94 10.28 10.49
C ASN A 291 13.17 11.57 10.82
N SER A 292 12.29 12.05 9.94
CA SER A 292 11.40 13.19 10.22
C SER A 292 9.97 12.83 9.86
N PRO A 293 8.96 13.25 10.65
CA PRO A 293 7.56 13.08 10.31
C PRO A 293 7.24 13.71 8.96
N LEU A 294 6.50 12.99 8.12
CA LEU A 294 6.10 13.42 6.79
C LEU A 294 4.65 12.99 6.55
N GLY A 295 3.83 13.90 6.03
CA GLY A 295 2.48 13.53 5.58
C GLY A 295 2.56 12.50 4.46
N TRP A 296 1.54 11.65 4.30
CA TRP A 296 1.57 10.58 3.31
C TRP A 296 0.24 10.40 2.59
N TRP A 297 0.33 10.05 1.31
CA TRP A 297 -0.81 10.00 0.40
C TRP A 297 -1.83 8.93 0.77
N GLU A 298 -3.10 9.26 0.59
CA GLU A 298 -4.19 8.30 0.45
C GLU A 298 -4.51 8.11 -1.03
N ARG A 299 -5.13 6.98 -1.40
CA ARG A 299 -5.59 6.79 -2.79
C ARG A 299 -6.84 7.60 -3.14
N SER A 300 -7.52 8.14 -2.13
CA SER A 300 -8.78 8.87 -2.23
C SER A 300 -8.59 10.24 -2.92
N PRO A 301 -9.16 10.46 -4.12
CA PRO A 301 -9.25 11.80 -4.69
C PRO A 301 -10.18 12.68 -3.83
N HIS A 302 -9.86 13.97 -3.72
CA HIS A 302 -10.75 14.90 -3.02
C HIS A 302 -12.04 15.10 -3.85
N PRO A 303 -13.22 14.68 -3.35
CA PRO A 303 -14.43 14.59 -4.17
C PRO A 303 -15.04 15.96 -4.49
N ASN A 304 -14.68 16.99 -3.71
CA ASN A 304 -15.08 18.40 -3.89
C ASN A 304 -13.89 19.31 -4.23
N GLY A 305 -12.86 18.79 -4.90
CA GLY A 305 -11.66 19.58 -5.19
C GLY A 305 -10.87 19.03 -6.36
N SER A 306 -10.94 19.73 -7.50
CA SER A 306 -10.14 19.40 -8.67
C SER A 306 -8.64 19.38 -8.37
N GLY A 307 -7.96 18.36 -8.86
CA GLY A 307 -6.50 18.27 -8.78
C GLY A 307 -5.93 17.90 -7.41
N ILE A 308 -6.77 17.53 -6.44
CA ILE A 308 -6.38 17.22 -5.07
C ILE A 308 -6.62 15.74 -4.75
N PHE A 309 -5.69 15.14 -4.02
CA PHE A 309 -5.86 13.84 -3.35
C PHE A 309 -5.77 14.04 -1.84
N LEU A 310 -6.43 13.16 -1.09
CA LEU A 310 -6.36 13.16 0.36
C LEU A 310 -5.01 12.64 0.84
N HIS A 311 -4.62 13.06 2.03
CA HIS A 311 -3.42 12.60 2.70
C HIS A 311 -3.59 12.65 4.22
N VAL A 312 -2.82 11.82 4.90
CA VAL A 312 -2.61 11.93 6.34
C VAL A 312 -1.52 12.96 6.62
N SER A 313 -1.82 13.97 7.43
CA SER A 313 -0.88 15.02 7.82
C SER A 313 0.29 14.45 8.65
N SER A 314 1.41 15.17 8.73
CA SER A 314 2.62 14.69 9.43
C SER A 314 2.43 14.46 10.94
N ASP A 315 1.37 15.02 11.53
CA ASP A 315 0.95 14.81 12.91
C ASP A 315 -0.06 13.66 13.07
N GLY A 316 -0.43 12.98 11.99
CA GLY A 316 -1.34 11.83 11.99
C GLY A 316 -2.81 12.18 11.77
N HIS A 317 -3.15 13.39 11.30
CA HIS A 317 -4.54 13.75 11.00
C HIS A 317 -5.00 13.27 9.61
N PRO A 318 -6.06 12.45 9.49
CA PRO A 318 -6.40 11.75 8.24
C PRO A 318 -7.38 12.48 7.32
N SER A 319 -7.46 13.81 7.38
CA SER A 319 -8.41 14.60 6.60
C SER A 319 -7.74 15.69 5.77
N GLY A 320 -6.42 15.55 5.55
CA GLY A 320 -5.63 16.47 4.75
C GLY A 320 -5.93 16.32 3.27
N GLY A 321 -5.61 17.35 2.49
CA GLY A 321 -5.63 17.29 1.04
C GLY A 321 -4.47 18.10 0.46
N ASP A 322 -3.83 17.60 -0.58
CA ASP A 322 -2.80 18.34 -1.30
C ASP A 322 -2.96 18.13 -2.81
N TYR A 323 -2.41 19.06 -3.59
CA TYR A 323 -2.39 18.97 -5.04
C TYR A 323 -1.66 17.71 -5.49
N ALA A 324 -2.17 17.04 -6.51
CA ALA A 324 -1.62 15.78 -7.01
C ALA A 324 -0.14 15.88 -7.42
N SER A 325 0.34 17.08 -7.78
CA SER A 325 1.74 17.40 -8.11
C SER A 325 2.63 17.73 -6.91
N GLY A 326 2.06 17.83 -5.70
CA GLY A 326 2.79 18.02 -4.45
C GLY A 326 3.64 16.81 -4.10
N SER A 327 4.80 17.02 -3.48
CA SER A 327 5.68 15.93 -3.05
C SER A 327 5.29 15.51 -1.63
N ILE A 328 4.73 14.30 -1.48
CA ILE A 328 4.20 13.78 -0.20
C ILE A 328 4.67 12.33 -0.02
N GLY A 329 4.72 11.84 1.22
CA GLY A 329 5.17 10.50 1.56
C GLY A 329 4.33 9.38 0.93
N VAL A 330 4.98 8.25 0.63
CA VAL A 330 4.35 7.06 0.04
C VAL A 330 4.35 5.93 1.06
N VAL A 331 3.16 5.47 1.46
CA VAL A 331 2.99 4.41 2.45
C VAL A 331 2.05 3.33 1.88
N PRO A 332 2.60 2.29 1.23
CA PRO A 332 1.77 1.27 0.62
C PRO A 332 1.15 0.30 1.62
N GLY A 333 0.09 -0.38 1.18
CA GLY A 333 -0.38 -1.64 1.71
C GLY A 333 -0.12 -2.79 0.74
N PHE A 334 -0.13 -4.02 1.25
CA PHE A 334 -0.09 -5.25 0.47
C PHE A 334 -0.79 -6.40 1.19
N CYS A 335 -1.22 -7.41 0.45
CA CYS A 335 -1.89 -8.60 0.98
C CYS A 335 -1.07 -9.86 0.69
N LEU A 336 -1.25 -10.86 1.55
CA LEU A 336 -0.81 -12.25 1.33
C LEU A 336 -2.01 -13.17 1.12
#